data_AF-A0A2W4QVX4-F1
#
_entry.id   AF-A0A2W4QVX4-F1
#
_cell.length_a   1.000
_cell.length_b   1.000
_cell.length_c   1.000
_cell.angle_alpha   90.00
_cell.angle_beta   90.00
_cell.angle_gamma   90.00
#
_symmetry.space_group_name_H-M   'P 1'
#
loop_
_entity.id
_entity.type
_entity.pdbx_description
1 polymer ?
#
loop_
_entity_poly.entity_id
_entity_poly.type
_entity_poly.pdbx_seq_one_letter_code
_entity_poly.pdbx_strand_id
1 'polypeptide(L)'
;MPPKNKNAGTQDDAPESMVITVIEDGKTYRLRSDELGPADDLACRQQIGYPSGHFLENFGGDSVLVVLWLARRKQGEPNLPFQKVLEKYPTYAAMEALDFEVESKTRKQTQDEADPLDD
;
A
#
# COMPACT_ATOMS: atom_id res chain seq x y z
N MET A 1 -0.58 23.85 -44.80
CA MET A 1 0.31 22.83 -44.20
C MET A 1 0.34 23.03 -42.69
N PRO A 2 -0.38 22.23 -41.89
CA PRO A 2 -0.08 22.10 -40.47
C PRO A 2 0.77 20.84 -40.27
N PRO A 3 1.76 20.86 -39.36
CA PRO A 3 1.53 20.04 -38.17
C PRO A 3 2.19 20.60 -36.91
N LYS A 4 1.55 20.41 -35.76
CA LYS A 4 2.12 19.67 -34.61
C LYS A 4 1.36 19.95 -33.32
N ASN A 5 1.13 18.84 -32.60
CA ASN A 5 0.94 18.72 -31.15
C ASN A 5 -0.43 19.18 -30.61
N LYS A 6 -1.07 18.48 -29.67
CA LYS A 6 -0.53 17.62 -28.62
C LYS A 6 -1.42 16.39 -28.44
N ASN A 7 -0.79 15.22 -28.30
CA ASN A 7 -1.38 14.08 -27.61
C ASN A 7 -1.91 14.57 -26.25
N ALA A 8 -3.24 14.62 -26.09
CA ALA A 8 -3.88 14.52 -24.80
C ALA A 8 -3.98 13.02 -24.47
N GLY A 9 -2.83 12.38 -24.33
CA GLY A 9 -2.77 11.13 -23.59
C GLY A 9 -2.89 11.54 -22.14
N THR A 10 -4.08 11.42 -21.57
CA THR A 10 -4.24 11.33 -20.13
C THR A 10 -3.28 10.24 -19.70
N GLN A 11 -2.15 10.63 -19.11
CA GLN A 11 -1.29 9.72 -18.39
C GLN A 11 -2.16 9.24 -17.24
N ASP A 12 -2.89 8.14 -17.50
CA ASP A 12 -3.51 7.31 -16.50
C ASP A 12 -2.33 6.70 -15.71
N ASP A 13 -1.74 7.54 -14.87
CA ASP A 13 -0.82 7.17 -13.81
C ASP A 13 -1.69 6.42 -12.80
N ALA A 14 -2.13 5.23 -13.19
CA ALA A 14 -2.84 4.34 -12.28
C ALA A 14 -1.88 4.09 -11.12
N PRO A 15 -2.28 4.39 -9.87
CA PRO A 15 -1.38 4.30 -8.74
C PRO A 15 -0.83 2.89 -8.66
N GLU A 16 0.50 2.76 -8.54
CA GLU A 16 1.16 1.48 -8.33
C GLU A 16 0.47 0.76 -7.17
N SER A 17 -0.25 -0.31 -7.48
CA SER A 17 -0.98 -1.07 -6.47
C SER A 17 0.01 -1.89 -5.67
N MET A 18 0.37 -1.38 -4.50
CA MET A 18 1.16 -2.06 -3.50
C MET A 18 0.25 -2.96 -2.65
N VAL A 19 0.64 -4.21 -2.51
CA VAL A 19 0.00 -5.20 -1.63
C VAL A 19 0.99 -5.55 -0.54
N ILE A 20 0.58 -5.38 0.70
CA ILE A 20 1.38 -5.78 1.86
C ILE A 20 0.67 -6.92 2.57
N THR A 21 1.42 -7.98 2.81
CA THR A 21 0.98 -9.15 3.54
C THR A 21 1.76 -9.22 4.85
N VAL A 22 1.06 -9.32 5.97
CA VAL A 22 1.67 -9.46 7.30
C VAL A 22 1.14 -10.76 7.92
N ILE A 23 2.03 -11.62 8.37
CA ILE A 23 1.71 -12.87 9.04
C ILE A 23 2.00 -12.71 10.53
N GLU A 24 0.96 -12.82 11.33
CA GLU A 24 1.00 -12.77 12.78
C GLU A 24 0.45 -14.09 13.33
N ASP A 25 1.26 -14.85 14.07
CA ASP A 25 0.80 -16.05 14.79
C ASP A 25 0.05 -17.06 13.86
N GLY A 26 0.56 -17.20 12.62
CA GLY A 26 -0.06 -18.05 11.58
C GLY A 26 -1.32 -17.46 10.92
N LYS A 27 -1.75 -16.25 11.30
CA LYS A 27 -2.80 -15.51 10.61
C LYS A 27 -2.20 -14.56 9.59
N THR A 28 -2.65 -14.68 8.35
CA THR A 28 -2.25 -13.80 7.27
C THR A 28 -3.22 -12.62 7.16
N TYR A 29 -2.71 -11.41 7.31
CA TYR A 29 -3.42 -10.16 7.10
C TYR A 29 -2.90 -9.50 5.84
N ARG A 30 -3.80 -9.20 4.90
CA ARG A 30 -3.46 -8.51 3.66
C ARG A 30 -4.03 -7.09 3.64
N LEU A 31 -3.21 -6.13 3.23
CA LEU A 31 -3.61 -4.77 2.94
C LEU A 31 -3.26 -4.43 1.50
N ARG A 32 -4.23 -3.93 0.73
CA ARG A 32 -3.97 -3.31 -0.57
C ARG A 32 -4.06 -1.80 -0.43
N SER A 33 -3.09 -1.10 -0.98
CA SER A 33 -3.08 0.38 -1.05
C SER A 33 -4.36 0.93 -1.68
N ASP A 34 -4.88 0.27 -2.72
CA ASP A 34 -6.12 0.67 -3.41
C ASP A 34 -7.40 0.50 -2.55
N GLU A 35 -7.35 -0.28 -1.47
CA GLU A 35 -8.47 -0.45 -0.53
C GLU A 35 -8.48 0.61 0.59
N LEU A 36 -7.44 1.44 0.66
CA LEU A 36 -7.34 2.52 1.62
C LEU A 36 -8.16 3.71 1.12
N GLY A 37 -9.13 4.11 1.94
CA GLY A 37 -10.00 5.23 1.65
C GLY A 37 -9.76 6.41 2.58
N PRO A 38 -10.52 7.51 2.40
CA PRO A 38 -10.44 8.69 3.27
C PRO A 38 -10.76 8.39 4.74
N ALA A 39 -11.53 7.33 5.03
CA ALA A 39 -11.82 6.89 6.39
C ALA A 39 -10.58 6.31 7.10
N ASP A 40 -9.76 5.55 6.37
CA ASP A 40 -8.51 4.98 6.89
C ASP A 40 -7.47 6.10 7.12
N ASP A 41 -7.40 7.04 6.18
CA ASP A 41 -6.54 8.21 6.31
C ASP A 41 -6.91 9.07 7.52
N LEU A 42 -8.21 9.32 7.71
CA LEU A 42 -8.72 10.03 8.88
C LEU A 42 -8.39 9.28 10.18
N ALA A 43 -8.53 7.96 10.20
CA ALA A 43 -8.19 7.15 11.35
C ALA A 43 -6.69 7.19 11.68
N CYS A 44 -5.81 7.11 10.67
CA CYS A 44 -4.36 7.26 10.84
C CYS A 44 -4.00 8.64 11.40
N ARG A 45 -4.59 9.71 10.85
CA ARG A 45 -4.37 11.08 11.36
C ARG A 45 -4.80 11.23 12.81
N GLN A 46 -5.94 10.64 13.19
CA GLN A 46 -6.46 10.73 14.55
C GLN A 46 -5.64 9.97 15.58
N GLN A 47 -5.08 8.80 15.23
CA GLN A 47 -4.39 7.94 16.20
C GLN A 47 -2.86 8.03 16.14
N ILE A 48 -2.31 8.37 14.98
CA ILE A 48 -0.87 8.33 14.68
C ILE A 48 -0.34 9.73 14.29
N GLY A 49 -1.22 10.62 13.80
CA GLY A 49 -0.86 11.98 13.41
C GLY A 49 -0.48 12.16 11.94
N TYR A 50 -0.40 11.06 11.17
CA TYR A 50 -0.01 11.06 9.76
C TYR A 50 -1.03 10.33 8.88
N PRO A 51 -1.16 10.69 7.60
CA PRO A 51 -2.00 9.98 6.63
C PRO A 51 -1.48 8.57 6.35
N SER A 52 -2.34 7.64 5.91
CA SER A 52 -1.93 6.25 5.62
C SER A 52 -0.91 6.17 4.48
N GLY A 53 -1.01 7.07 3.49
CA GLY A 53 -0.07 7.15 2.37
C GLY A 53 1.38 7.39 2.80
N HIS A 54 1.60 8.18 3.87
CA HIS A 54 2.94 8.47 4.37
C HIS A 54 3.71 7.20 4.77
N PHE A 55 3.01 6.21 5.33
CA PHE A 55 3.61 4.93 5.74
C PHE A 55 3.86 3.98 4.58
N LEU A 56 3.10 4.12 3.50
CA LEU A 56 3.31 3.35 2.27
C LEU A 56 4.49 3.91 1.45
N GLU A 57 4.63 5.23 1.40
CA GLU A 57 5.75 5.90 0.72
C GLU A 57 7.09 5.73 1.46
N ASN A 58 7.07 5.80 2.80
CA ASN A 58 8.26 5.61 3.65
C ASN A 58 8.11 4.34 4.49
N PHE A 59 8.31 3.19 3.84
CA PHE A 59 8.14 1.90 4.49
C PHE A 59 9.27 1.63 5.49
N GLY A 60 8.97 1.71 6.79
CA GLY A 60 9.89 1.44 7.90
C GLY A 60 9.27 0.56 8.98
N GLY A 61 9.95 0.41 10.12
CA GLY A 61 9.48 -0.42 11.23
C GLY A 61 8.09 -0.01 11.76
N ASP A 62 7.86 1.30 11.91
CA ASP A 62 6.55 1.82 12.32
C ASP A 62 5.47 1.55 11.26
N SER A 63 5.83 1.60 9.97
CA SER A 63 4.92 1.34 8.85
C SER A 63 4.35 -0.08 8.88
N VAL A 64 5.14 -1.07 9.30
CA VAL A 64 4.68 -2.47 9.45
C VAL A 64 3.53 -2.57 10.46
N LEU A 65 3.64 -1.91 11.60
CA LEU A 65 2.60 -1.92 12.64
C LEU A 65 1.34 -1.19 12.17
N VAL A 66 1.50 -0.08 11.45
CA VAL A 66 0.36 0.67 10.87
C VAL A 66 -0.35 -0.17 9.81
N VAL A 67 0.40 -0.86 8.95
CA VAL A 67 -0.16 -1.75 7.94
C VAL A 67 -0.90 -2.93 8.58
N LEU A 68 -0.29 -3.58 9.56
CA LEU A 68 -0.94 -4.66 10.32
C LEU A 68 -2.26 -4.17 10.95
N TRP A 69 -2.22 -3.00 11.57
CA TRP A 69 -3.40 -2.38 12.18
C TRP A 69 -4.52 -2.14 11.17
N LEU A 70 -4.21 -1.51 10.03
CA LEU A 70 -5.17 -1.25 8.96
C LEU A 70 -5.72 -2.56 8.35
N ALA A 71 -4.85 -3.55 8.14
CA ALA A 71 -5.23 -4.84 7.62
C ALA A 71 -6.23 -5.56 8.55
N ARG A 72 -5.98 -5.54 9.86
CA ARG A 72 -6.88 -6.11 10.88
C ARG A 72 -8.23 -5.40 10.92
N ARG A 73 -8.24 -4.07 10.79
CA ARG A 73 -9.48 -3.28 10.71
C ARG A 73 -10.33 -3.66 9.51
N LYS A 74 -9.71 -3.89 8.36
CA LYS A 74 -10.39 -4.31 7.11
C LYS A 74 -10.89 -5.75 7.18
N GLN A 75 -10.22 -6.63 7.93
CA GLN A 75 -10.50 -8.07 7.97
C GLN A 75 -11.32 -8.54 9.17
N GLY A 76 -11.95 -7.62 9.92
CA GLY A 76 -12.92 -7.99 10.96
C GLY A 76 -12.83 -7.21 12.27
N GLU A 77 -11.83 -6.35 12.45
CA GLU A 77 -11.64 -5.57 13.68
C GLU A 77 -11.77 -4.04 13.43
N PRO A 78 -12.86 -3.51 12.84
CA PRO A 78 -12.92 -2.14 12.35
C PRO A 78 -12.75 -1.04 13.42
N ASN A 79 -12.94 -1.38 14.70
CA ASN A 79 -12.80 -0.47 15.84
C ASN A 79 -11.51 -0.71 16.66
N LEU A 80 -10.55 -1.50 16.14
CA LEU A 80 -9.27 -1.72 16.81
C LEU A 80 -8.52 -0.38 16.92
N PRO A 81 -8.11 0.07 18.12
CA PRO A 81 -7.24 1.22 18.25
C PRO A 81 -5.78 0.84 18.00
N PHE A 82 -4.99 1.73 17.39
CA PHE A 82 -3.59 1.53 17.08
C PHE A 82 -2.74 1.27 18.33
N GLN A 83 -3.09 1.91 19.46
CA GLN A 83 -2.43 1.68 20.73
C GLN A 83 -2.45 0.19 21.15
N LYS A 84 -3.53 -0.56 20.83
CA LYS A 84 -3.59 -2.00 21.14
C LYS A 84 -2.57 -2.81 20.33
N VAL A 85 -2.24 -2.36 19.12
CA VAL A 85 -1.19 -2.96 18.30
C VAL A 85 0.18 -2.63 18.89
N LEU A 86 0.41 -1.38 19.29
CA LEU A 86 1.65 -0.97 19.98
C LEU A 86 1.88 -1.72 21.30
N GLU A 87 0.82 -1.92 22.10
CA GLU A 87 0.89 -2.70 23.35
C GLU A 87 1.32 -4.14 23.10
N LYS A 88 0.95 -4.73 21.95
CA LYS A 88 1.35 -6.08 21.55
C LYS A 88 2.79 -6.12 21.02
N TYR A 89 3.25 -5.04 20.38
CA TYR A 89 4.58 -4.91 19.79
C TYR A 89 5.34 -3.70 20.36
N PRO A 90 5.68 -3.71 21.66
CA PRO A 90 6.30 -2.56 22.31
C PRO A 90 7.78 -2.37 21.94
N THR A 91 8.40 -3.39 21.33
CA THR A 91 9.84 -3.41 21.01
C THR A 91 10.08 -4.02 19.63
N TYR A 92 11.21 -3.66 19.00
CA TYR A 92 11.64 -4.27 17.73
C TYR A 92 11.75 -5.79 17.81
N ALA A 93 12.24 -6.34 18.93
CA ALA A 93 12.32 -7.78 19.15
C ALA A 93 10.93 -8.46 19.12
N ALA A 94 9.88 -7.79 19.59
CA ALA A 94 8.52 -8.33 19.49
C ALA A 94 8.02 -8.35 18.03
N MET A 95 8.49 -7.43 17.20
CA MET A 95 8.17 -7.39 15.77
C MET A 95 8.90 -8.46 14.97
N GLU A 96 10.00 -9.05 15.48
CA GLU A 96 10.69 -10.16 14.80
C GLU A 96 9.81 -11.42 14.69
N ALA A 97 8.75 -11.51 15.49
CA ALA A 97 7.75 -12.56 15.38
C ALA A 97 6.74 -12.33 14.24
N LEU A 98 6.77 -11.16 13.59
CA LEU A 98 5.97 -10.84 12.43
C LEU A 98 6.76 -11.18 11.18
N ASP A 99 6.16 -11.97 10.30
CA ASP A 99 6.67 -12.15 8.94
C ASP A 99 5.89 -11.20 8.02
N PHE A 100 6.57 -10.55 7.07
CA PHE A 100 5.90 -9.62 6.16
C PHE A 100 6.47 -9.69 4.76
N GLU A 101 5.58 -9.56 3.78
CA GLU A 101 5.90 -9.58 2.35
C GLU A 101 5.25 -8.37 1.68
N VAL A 102 6.01 -7.71 0.81
CA VAL A 102 5.56 -6.55 0.05
C VAL A 102 5.61 -6.91 -1.43
N GLU A 103 4.44 -6.93 -2.08
CA GLU A 103 4.30 -7.14 -3.52
C GLU A 103 3.89 -5.83 -4.21
N SER A 104 4.81 -5.25 -4.98
CA SER A 104 4.54 -4.08 -5.82
C SER A 104 4.24 -4.54 -7.24
N LYS A 105 3.02 -4.30 -7.74
CA LYS A 105 2.69 -4.57 -9.15
C LYS A 105 2.87 -3.32 -9.99
N THR A 106 4.07 -3.14 -10.54
CA THR A 106 4.25 -2.28 -11.72
C THR A 106 3.72 -3.07 -12.92
N ARG A 107 2.60 -2.63 -13.52
CA ARG A 107 2.07 -3.29 -14.73
C ARG A 107 3.14 -3.14 -15.83
N LYS A 108 3.79 -4.25 -16.24
CA LYS A 108 4.71 -4.25 -17.38
C LYS A 108 3.98 -3.62 -18.56
N GLN A 109 4.49 -2.49 -19.03
CA GLN A 109 4.10 -1.89 -20.29
C GLN A 109 4.48 -2.90 -21.37
N THR A 110 3.51 -3.67 -21.87
CA THR A 110 3.71 -4.45 -23.09
C THR A 110 3.92 -3.43 -24.19
N GLN A 111 5.17 -3.20 -24.54
CA GLN A 111 5.55 -2.45 -25.72
C GLN A 111 5.14 -3.32 -26.90
N ASP A 112 3.94 -3.05 -27.42
CA ASP A 112 3.42 -3.60 -28.66
C ASP A 112 4.50 -3.38 -29.73
N GLU A 113 5.03 -4.48 -30.26
CA GLU A 113 5.99 -4.52 -31.36
C GLU A 113 5.39 -3.72 -32.53
N ALA A 114 5.90 -2.50 -32.72
CA ALA A 114 5.65 -1.76 -33.95
C ALA A 114 6.39 -2.50 -35.07
N ASP A 115 5.65 -3.36 -35.77
CA ASP A 115 5.95 -3.90 -37.10
C ASP A 115 6.39 -2.76 -38.03
N PRO A 116 7.65 -2.71 -38.50
CA PRO A 116 7.98 -1.95 -39.69
C PRO A 116 7.76 -2.86 -40.89
N LEU A 117 6.58 -2.68 -41.48
CA LEU A 117 6.17 -3.10 -42.81
C LEU A 117 7.34 -3.03 -43.82
N ASP A 118 7.55 -4.14 -44.49
CA ASP A 118 8.40 -4.35 -45.67
C ASP A 118 8.07 -3.31 -46.77
N ASP A 119 9.07 -2.55 -47.24
CA ASP A 119 9.19 -2.02 -48.62
C ASP A 119 10.67 -1.82 -48.99
#